data_AF-A0A348ZHW5-F1
#
_entry.id   AF-A0A348ZHW5-F1
#
_cell.length_a   1.000
_cell.length_b   1.000
_cell.length_c   1.000
_cell.angle_alpha   90.00
_cell.angle_beta   90.00
_cell.angle_gamma   90.00
#
_symmetry.space_group_name_H-M   'P 1'
#
loop_
_entity.id
_entity.type
_entity.pdbx_description
1 polymer ?
#
loop_
_entity_poly.entity_id
_entity_poly.type
_entity_poly.pdbx_seq_one_letter_code
_entity_poly.pdbx_strand_id
1 'polypeptide(L)' 'MIFYYALKTVSVASHITLEEVGADYKERPIDFGNAE' A
#
# COMPACT_ATOMS: atom_id res chain seq x y z
N MET A 1 -9.67 0.05 8.25
CA MET A 1 -8.54 1.03 8.26
C MET A 1 -8.23 1.47 6.82
N ILE A 2 -7.56 2.60 6.57
CA ILE A 2 -7.03 2.92 5.21
C ILE A 2 -5.52 2.67 5.22
N PHE A 3 -5.03 1.92 4.24
CA PHE A 3 -3.59 1.68 4.06
C PHE A 3 -3.10 2.33 2.78
N TYR A 4 -2.13 3.23 2.93
CA TYR A 4 -1.49 3.90 1.82
C TYR A 4 -0.18 3.21 1.48
N TYR A 5 0.04 2.94 0.19
CA TYR A 5 1.29 2.36 -0.28
C TYR A 5 1.64 2.91 -1.66
N ALA A 6 2.91 2.92 -2.03
CA ALA A 6 3.34 3.27 -3.37
C ALA A 6 4.11 2.13 -4.03
N LEU A 7 3.90 1.94 -5.33
CA LEU A 7 4.66 0.98 -6.11
C LEU A 7 6.15 1.33 -6.08
N LYS A 8 7.01 0.31 -6.02
CA LYS A 8 8.48 0.44 -5.91
C LYS A 8 8.97 1.10 -4.62
N THR A 9 8.19 1.06 -3.54
CA THR A 9 8.62 1.52 -2.20
C THR A 9 8.51 0.41 -1.16
N VAL A 10 9.11 0.62 0.01
CA VAL A 10 9.09 -0.34 1.12
C VAL A 10 7.69 -0.62 1.67
N SER A 11 6.71 0.28 1.45
CA SER A 11 5.34 0.07 1.90
C SER A 11 4.65 -1.12 1.22
N VAL A 12 5.18 -1.60 0.08
CA VAL A 12 4.68 -2.79 -0.61
C VAL A 12 4.84 -4.04 0.26
N ALA A 13 5.93 -4.16 1.02
CA ALA A 13 6.13 -5.30 1.91
C ALA A 13 5.02 -5.37 2.97
N SER A 14 4.68 -4.24 3.58
CA SER A 14 3.57 -4.16 4.53
C SER A 14 2.20 -4.43 3.88
N HIS A 15 1.97 -3.94 2.65
CA HIS A 15 0.75 -4.26 1.90
C HIS A 15 0.60 -5.76 1.69
N ILE A 16 1.66 -6.46 1.25
CA ILE A 16 1.66 -7.92 1.06
C ILE A 16 1.32 -8.64 2.37
N THR A 17 1.98 -8.28 3.47
CA THR A 17 1.70 -8.92 4.77
C THR A 17 0.25 -8.72 5.20
N LEU A 18 -0.33 -7.53 4.97
CA LEU A 18 -1.74 -7.25 5.30
C LEU A 18 -2.70 -8.11 4.47
N GLU A 19 -2.40 -8.35 3.19
CA GLU A 19 -3.16 -9.27 2.34
C GLU A 19 -3.05 -10.72 2.83
N GLU A 20 -1.83 -11.19 3.15
CA GLU A 20 -1.58 -12.57 3.59
C GLU A 20 -2.31 -12.94 4.88
N VAL A 21 -2.44 -11.99 5.81
CA VAL A 21 -3.17 -12.21 7.07
C VAL A 21 -4.67 -11.94 6.95
N GLY A 22 -5.17 -11.55 5.77
CA GLY A 22 -6.58 -11.24 5.53
C GLY A 22 -7.07 -10.05 6.36
N ALA A 23 -6.23 -9.03 6.55
CA ALA A 23 -6.61 -7.85 7.32
C ALA A 23 -7.75 -7.08 6.65
N ASP A 24 -8.68 -6.53 7.44
CA ASP A 24 -9.73 -5.65 6.92
C ASP A 24 -9.24 -4.20 6.79
N TYR A 25 -8.91 -3.81 5.56
CA TYR A 25 -8.51 -2.44 5.24
C TYR A 25 -8.89 -2.04 3.82
N LYS A 26 -8.95 -0.73 3.59
CA LYS A 26 -9.13 -0.14 2.26
C LYS A 26 -7.76 0.24 1.73
N GLU A 27 -7.39 -0.31 0.59
CA GLU A 27 -6.16 0.05 -0.10
C GLU A 27 -6.25 1.42 -0.79
N ARG A 28 -5.15 2.18 -0.74
CA ARG A 28 -4.98 3.46 -1.45
C ARG A 28 -3.57 3.53 -2.04
N PRO A 29 -3.36 3.11 -3.29
CA PRO A 29 -2.08 3.28 -3.96
C PRO A 29 -1.79 4.77 -4.18
N ILE A 30 -0.56 5.19 -3.91
CA ILE A 30 -0.01 6.52 -4.17
C ILE A 30 0.99 6.40 -5.32
N ASP A 31 0.87 7.28 -6.31
CA ASP A 31 1.83 7.40 -7.40
C ASP A 31 2.74 8.62 -7.17
N PHE A 32 4.01 8.36 -6.84
CA PHE A 32 5.02 9.41 -6.70
C PHE A 32 5.65 9.83 -8.03
N GLY A 33 5.36 9.12 -9.14
CA GLY A 33 5.85 9.45 -10.47
C GLY A 33 5.15 10.66 -11.10
N ASN A 34 4.00 11.07 -10.54
CA ASN A 34 3.17 12.18 -11.02
C ASN A 34 3.13 13.36 -10.02
N ALA A 35 4.08 13.40 -9.08
CA ALA A 35 4.26 14.56 -8.21
C ALA A 35 4.97 15.67 -9.00
N GLU A 36 4.18 16.55 -9.62
CA GLU A 36 4.65 17.84 -10.16
C GLU A 36 5.05 18.79 -9.04
#